data_AF-A0A0A0YPH5-F1
#
_entry.id   AF-A0A0A0YPH5-F1
#
_cell.length_a   1.000
_cell.length_b   1.000
_cell.length_c   1.000
_cell.angle_alpha   90.00
_cell.angle_beta   90.00
_cell.angle_gamma   90.00
#
_symmetry.space_group_name_H-M   'P 1'
#
loop_
_entity.id
_entity.type
_entity.pdbx_description
1 polymer ?
#
loop_
_entity_poly.entity_id
_entity_poly.type
_entity_poly.pdbx_seq_one_letter_code
_entity_poly.pdbx_strand_id
1 'polypeptide(L)'
;MIFVFIVSLLVMLVVCMSFYVVSMKKLNEMENMSVYECGFEGGVSSRVMFSYQFFLISILFLVFDVEVVLLIPFTFSVGGHKEMIFIFILLVGLIYELIYGSLEWL
;
A
#
# COMPACT_ATOMS: atom_id res chain seq x y z
N MET A 1 3.54 28.40 -2.24
CA MET A 1 3.30 27.01 -1.80
C MET A 1 2.16 26.90 -0.79
N ILE A 2 2.17 27.62 0.34
CA ILE A 2 1.05 27.63 1.31
C ILE A 2 -0.31 27.97 0.67
N PHE A 3 -0.38 28.99 -0.20
CA PHE A 3 -1.63 29.37 -0.86
C PHE A 3 -2.23 28.22 -1.69
N VAL A 4 -1.41 27.51 -2.47
CA VAL A 4 -1.84 26.37 -3.30
C VAL A 4 -2.35 25.23 -2.42
N PHE A 5 -1.70 24.98 -1.28
CA PHE A 5 -2.12 23.96 -0.31
C PHE A 5 -3.46 24.29 0.37
N ILE A 6 -3.68 25.57 0.71
CA ILE A 6 -4.96 26.02 1.29
C ILE A 6 -6.09 25.88 0.26
N VAL A 7 -5.82 26.27 -0.99
CA VAL A 7 -6.81 26.14 -2.08
C VAL A 7 -7.14 24.67 -2.33
N SER A 8 -6.17 23.76 -2.38
CA SER A 8 -6.45 22.34 -2.59
C SER A 8 -7.28 21.72 -1.46
N LEU A 9 -6.99 22.06 -0.21
CA LEU A 9 -7.79 21.62 0.95
C LEU A 9 -9.23 22.14 0.88
N LEU A 10 -9.42 23.42 0.50
CA LEU A 10 -10.76 24.00 0.34
C LEU A 10 -11.55 23.29 -0.77
N VAL A 11 -10.91 22.99 -1.90
CA VAL A 11 -11.58 22.23 -2.98
C VAL A 11 -11.99 20.84 -2.49
N MET A 12 -11.11 20.12 -1.79
CA MET A 12 -11.44 18.80 -1.22
C MET A 12 -12.63 18.86 -0.26
N LEU A 13 -12.68 19.87 0.61
CA LEU A 13 -13.79 20.08 1.54
C LEU A 13 -15.10 20.35 0.80
N VAL A 14 -15.10 21.25 -0.19
CA VAL A 14 -16.31 21.58 -0.96
C VAL A 14 -16.84 20.35 -1.69
N VAL A 15 -15.95 19.56 -2.31
CA VAL A 15 -16.33 18.31 -3.00
C VAL A 15 -16.91 17.31 -2.01
N CYS A 16 -16.26 17.07 -0.87
CA CYS A 16 -16.76 16.16 0.16
C CYS A 16 -18.16 16.58 0.69
N MET A 17 -18.34 17.87 0.97
CA MET A 17 -19.62 18.42 1.44
C MET A 17 -20.72 18.29 0.38
N SER A 18 -20.41 18.50 -0.90
CA SER A 18 -21.38 18.31 -1.98
C SER A 18 -21.88 16.87 -2.07
N PHE A 19 -20.98 15.88 -1.97
CA PHE A 19 -21.35 14.46 -1.95
C PHE A 19 -22.17 14.11 -0.71
N TYR A 20 -21.82 14.64 0.46
CA TYR A 20 -22.57 14.42 1.70
C TYR A 20 -24.01 14.93 1.60
N VAL A 21 -24.20 16.16 1.10
CA VAL A 21 -25.55 16.75 0.91
C VAL A 21 -26.39 15.95 -0.07
N VAL A 22 -25.79 15.46 -1.17
CA VAL A 22 -26.51 14.61 -2.14
C VAL A 22 -26.85 13.23 -1.55
N SER A 23 -25.93 12.65 -0.78
CA SER A 23 -26.07 11.31 -0.18
C SER A 23 -27.13 11.24 0.92
N MET A 24 -27.45 12.36 1.58
CA MET A 24 -28.45 12.42 2.66
C MET A 24 -29.81 11.81 2.30
N LYS A 25 -30.22 11.86 1.03
CA LYS A 25 -31.47 11.26 0.59
C LYS A 25 -31.46 9.72 0.63
N LYS A 26 -30.29 9.09 0.53
CA LYS A 26 -30.11 7.63 0.43
C LYS A 26 -29.80 6.96 1.78
N LEU A 27 -29.33 7.72 2.78
CA LEU A 27 -28.96 7.21 4.10
C LEU A 27 -30.14 6.66 4.93
N ASN A 28 -31.38 7.01 4.59
CA ASN A 28 -32.57 6.54 5.31
C ASN A 28 -32.99 5.10 4.96
N GLU A 29 -32.35 4.46 3.99
CA GLU A 29 -32.62 3.07 3.62
C GLU A 29 -31.69 2.13 4.41
N MET A 30 -32.23 1.41 5.39
CA MET A 30 -31.47 0.50 6.28
C MET A 30 -30.68 -0.59 5.52
N GLU A 31 -31.19 -1.06 4.38
CA GLU A 31 -30.52 -2.09 3.56
C GLU A 31 -29.22 -1.57 2.90
N ASN A 32 -29.11 -0.26 2.65
CA ASN A 32 -27.87 0.34 2.14
C ASN A 32 -26.81 0.53 3.23
N MET A 33 -27.20 0.43 4.50
CA MET A 33 -26.31 0.65 5.65
C MET A 33 -25.70 -0.66 6.17
N SER A 34 -26.16 -1.82 5.70
CA SER A 34 -25.56 -3.13 5.96
C SER A 34 -24.42 -3.46 4.99
N VAL A 35 -23.48 -4.28 5.46
CA VAL A 35 -22.39 -4.82 4.61
C VAL A 35 -22.98 -5.66 3.48
N TYR A 36 -22.49 -5.47 2.27
CA TYR A 36 -22.92 -6.27 1.13
C TYR A 36 -22.39 -7.70 1.25
N GLU A 37 -23.29 -8.66 1.44
CA GLU A 37 -22.99 -10.09 1.51
C GLU A 37 -23.75 -10.91 0.45
N CYS A 38 -23.91 -10.36 -0.77
CA CYS A 38 -24.63 -11.02 -1.85
C CYS A 38 -26.07 -11.47 -1.48
N GLY A 39 -26.73 -10.76 -0.54
CA GLY A 39 -28.09 -11.07 -0.08
C GLY A 39 -28.18 -12.08 1.07
N PHE A 40 -27.05 -12.52 1.63
CA PHE A 40 -27.00 -13.38 2.81
C PHE A 40 -26.90 -12.56 4.11
N GLU A 41 -27.34 -13.16 5.23
CA GLU A 41 -27.20 -12.55 6.55
C GLU A 41 -25.76 -12.74 7.08
N GLY A 42 -25.14 -11.63 7.47
CA GLY A 42 -23.79 -11.57 8.05
C GLY A 42 -23.68 -12.20 9.42
N GLY A 43 -23.52 -13.53 9.44
CA GLY A 43 -23.33 -14.31 10.65
C GLY A 43 -21.86 -14.53 11.05
N VAL A 44 -20.90 -14.22 10.18
CA VAL A 44 -19.48 -14.58 10.38
C VAL A 44 -18.64 -13.32 10.58
N SER A 45 -17.71 -13.36 11.55
CA SER A 45 -16.76 -12.27 11.75
C SER A 45 -15.96 -12.02 10.48
N SER A 46 -15.87 -10.77 10.05
CA SER A 46 -15.03 -10.33 8.92
C SER A 46 -13.52 -10.50 9.18
N ARG A 47 -13.14 -10.93 10.39
CA ARG A 47 -11.75 -11.20 10.77
C ARG A 47 -11.40 -12.64 10.44
N VAL A 48 -10.92 -12.85 9.23
CA VAL A 48 -10.33 -14.13 8.80
C VAL A 48 -8.84 -14.11 9.11
N MET A 49 -8.29 -15.27 9.51
CA MET A 49 -6.83 -15.43 9.57
C MET A 49 -6.27 -15.27 8.15
N PHE A 50 -5.45 -14.24 7.99
CA PHE A 50 -4.79 -13.94 6.74
C PHE A 50 -3.67 -14.95 6.49
N SER A 51 -3.38 -15.27 5.22
CA SER A 51 -2.28 -16.20 4.93
C SER A 51 -0.93 -15.57 5.31
N TYR A 52 -0.02 -16.40 5.83
CA TYR A 52 1.32 -15.98 6.23
C TYR A 52 2.15 -15.43 5.06
N GLN A 53 1.80 -15.78 3.82
CA GLN A 53 2.46 -15.31 2.61
C GLN A 53 2.40 -13.79 2.46
N PHE A 54 1.25 -13.17 2.73
CA PHE A 54 1.14 -11.72 2.64
C PHE A 54 1.94 -10.99 3.73
N PHE A 55 2.10 -11.63 4.89
CA PHE A 55 2.97 -11.12 5.94
C PHE A 55 4.43 -11.14 5.51
N LEU A 56 4.89 -12.21 4.86
CA LEU A 56 6.24 -12.31 4.30
C LEU A 56 6.48 -11.24 3.22
N ILE A 57 5.53 -11.04 2.31
CA ILE A 57 5.60 -9.99 1.27
C ILE A 57 5.72 -8.60 1.92
N SER A 58 5.02 -8.35 3.02
CA SER A 58 5.07 -7.05 3.73
C SER A 58 6.44 -6.79 4.37
N ILE A 59 7.06 -7.81 4.96
CA ILE A 59 8.41 -7.70 5.52
C ILE A 59 9.43 -7.48 4.41
N LEU A 60 9.33 -8.26 3.33
CA LEU A 60 10.23 -8.16 2.17
C LEU A 60 10.16 -6.76 1.55
N PHE A 61 8.94 -6.22 1.37
CA PHE A 61 8.76 -4.84 0.91
C PHE A 61 9.44 -3.81 1.82
N LEU A 62 9.32 -3.96 3.14
CA LEU A 62 9.95 -3.05 4.10
C LEU A 62 11.47 -3.09 3.98
N VAL A 63 12.06 -4.29 3.90
CA VAL A 63 13.53 -4.45 3.75
C VAL A 63 14.00 -3.84 2.43
N PHE A 64 13.30 -4.13 1.33
CA PHE A 64 13.64 -3.59 0.01
C PHE A 64 13.52 -2.06 -0.05
N ASP A 65 12.53 -1.45 0.62
CA ASP A 65 12.40 0.00 0.70
C ASP A 65 13.63 0.64 1.39
N VAL A 66 14.11 0.03 2.48
CA VAL A 66 15.34 0.47 3.15
C VAL A 66 16.57 0.33 2.24
N GLU A 67 16.67 -0.76 1.48
CA GLU A 67 17.76 -0.96 0.51
C GLU A 67 17.75 0.09 -0.61
N VAL A 68 16.57 0.47 -1.11
CA VAL A 68 16.42 1.55 -2.10
C VAL A 68 16.85 2.89 -1.51
N VAL A 69 16.47 3.20 -0.27
CA VAL A 69 16.92 4.41 0.42
C VAL A 69 18.45 4.46 0.53
N LEU A 70 19.09 3.31 0.77
CA LEU A 70 20.56 3.21 0.78
C LEU A 70 21.20 3.34 -0.60
N LEU A 71 20.48 3.05 -1.69
CA LEU A 71 20.96 3.28 -3.07
C LEU A 71 20.96 4.75 -3.48
N ILE A 72 20.03 5.57 -2.96
CA ILE A 72 19.89 6.99 -3.32
C ILE A 72 21.22 7.78 -3.27
N PRO A 73 22.02 7.75 -2.18
CA PRO A 73 23.26 8.53 -2.11
C PRO A 73 24.28 8.14 -3.21
N PHE A 74 24.27 6.89 -3.65
CA PHE A 74 25.16 6.42 -4.71
C PHE A 74 24.78 6.96 -6.10
N THR A 75 23.52 7.35 -6.31
CA THR A 75 23.11 7.97 -7.59
C THR A 75 23.77 9.34 -7.84
N PHE A 76 24.26 9.99 -6.78
CA PHE A 76 24.96 11.28 -6.85
C PHE A 76 26.50 11.15 -6.77
N SER A 77 27.02 9.94 -6.55
CA SER A 77 28.46 9.66 -6.53
C SER A 77 28.88 8.92 -7.80
N VAL A 78 30.07 9.21 -8.32
CA VAL A 78 30.55 8.54 -9.54
C VAL A 78 31.21 7.22 -9.16
N GLY A 79 30.45 6.12 -9.27
CA GLY A 79 30.91 4.79 -9.70
C GLY A 79 32.12 4.23 -8.95
N GLY A 80 31.97 3.98 -7.65
CA GLY A 80 33.00 3.29 -6.86
C GLY A 80 32.84 1.76 -6.83
N HIS A 81 33.92 1.02 -6.59
CA HIS A 81 33.86 -0.44 -6.41
C HIS A 81 32.85 -0.90 -5.33
N LYS A 82 32.56 -0.05 -4.35
CA LYS A 82 31.62 -0.32 -3.26
C LYS A 82 30.17 -0.37 -3.72
N GLU A 83 29.79 0.43 -4.71
CA GLU A 83 28.44 0.47 -5.27
C GLU A 83 28.14 -0.81 -6.04
N MET A 84 29.11 -1.27 -6.84
CA MET A 84 29.01 -2.53 -7.58
C MET A 84 28.89 -3.72 -6.63
N ILE A 85 29.63 -3.72 -5.52
CA ILE A 85 29.53 -4.77 -4.49
C ILE A 85 28.14 -4.72 -3.81
N PHE A 86 27.64 -3.53 -3.50
CA PHE A 86 26.34 -3.37 -2.87
C PHE A 86 25.20 -3.86 -3.78
N ILE A 87 25.18 -3.46 -5.06
CA ILE A 87 24.22 -3.93 -6.06
C ILE A 87 24.31 -5.45 -6.24
N PHE A 88 25.53 -6.02 -6.22
CA PHE A 88 25.71 -7.47 -6.31
C PHE A 88 25.08 -8.20 -5.12
N ILE A 89 25.24 -7.69 -3.90
CA ILE A 89 24.61 -8.28 -2.70
C ILE A 89 23.09 -8.24 -2.81
N LEU A 90 22.51 -7.12 -3.27
CA LEU A 90 21.06 -6.98 -3.50
C LEU A 90 20.55 -8.00 -4.53
N LEU A 91 21.28 -8.18 -5.64
CA LEU A 91 20.92 -9.16 -6.67
C LEU A 91 20.94 -10.60 -6.13
N VAL A 92 21.94 -10.95 -5.31
CA VAL A 92 22.01 -12.28 -4.69
C VAL A 92 20.87 -12.50 -3.70
N GLY A 93 20.54 -11.49 -2.89
CA GLY A 93 19.39 -11.52 -1.98
C GLY A 93 18.07 -11.75 -2.72
N LEU A 94 17.84 -11.01 -3.81
CA LEU A 94 16.65 -11.17 -4.64
C LEU A 94 16.55 -12.56 -5.27
N ILE A 95 17.67 -13.10 -5.79
CA ILE A 95 17.69 -14.46 -6.36
C ILE A 95 17.37 -15.50 -5.27
N TYR A 96 17.88 -15.32 -4.06
CA TYR A 96 17.59 -16.22 -2.93
C TYR A 96 16.09 -16.24 -2.60
N GLU A 97 15.45 -15.07 -2.52
CA GLU A 97 14.01 -14.95 -2.24
C GLU A 97 13.14 -15.55 -3.34
N LEU A 98 13.55 -15.41 -4.61
CA LEU A 98 12.88 -16.02 -5.76
C LEU A 98 12.94 -17.56 -5.70
N ILE A 99 14.10 -18.13 -5.34
CA ILE A 99 14.25 -19.59 -5.22
C ILE A 99 13.44 -20.14 -4.04
N TYR A 100 13.32 -19.40 -2.94
CA TYR A 100 12.57 -19.84 -1.76
C TYR A 100 11.04 -19.72 -1.93
N GLY A 101 10.56 -19.18 -3.05
CA GLY A 101 9.13 -19.07 -3.35
C GLY A 101 8.38 -18.08 -2.45
N SER A 102 9.09 -17.20 -1.73
CA SER A 102 8.44 -16.19 -0.86
C SER A 102 7.61 -15.17 -1.65
N LEU A 103 7.87 -15.06 -2.95
CA LEU A 103 7.22 -14.16 -3.90
C LEU A 103 6.17 -14.88 -4.76
N GLU A 104 6.08 -16.21 -4.67
CA GLU A 104 5.18 -16.98 -5.52
C GLU A 104 3.77 -16.96 -4.93
N TRP A 105 2.82 -16.57 -5.77
CA TRP A 105 1.43 -16.35 -5.40
C TRP A 105 0.53 -17.34 -6.16
N LEU A 106 0.81 -18.63 -5.98
CA LEU A 106 0.04 -19.77 -6.50
C LEU A 106 0.14 -20.98 -5.57
#